data_AF-A0A429E4V9-F1
#
_entry.id   AF-A0A429E4V9-F1
#
_cell.length_a   1.000
_cell.length_b   1.000
_cell.length_c   1.000
_cell.angle_alpha   90.00
_cell.angle_beta   90.00
_cell.angle_gamma   90.00
#
_symmetry.space_group_name_H-M   'P 1'
#
loop_
_entity.id
_entity.type
_entity.pdbx_description
1 polymer ?
#
loop_
_entity_poly.entity_id
_entity_poly.type
_entity_poly.pdbx_seq_one_letter_code
_entity_poly.pdbx_strand_id
1 'polypeptide(L)'
;MGALIVRAEPVLLSLRAWWKRSAAIRHLDALATVLHALGYRCVARHRARPRLAVIDPHAHVRTVIAVHAAPGEIWGYHELDHHYLCPCGDAEGAAELVAHVLRGRMFTASW
;
A
#
# COMPACT_ATOMS: atom_id res chain seq x y z
N MET A 1 -11.00 -23.09 -44.40
CA MET A 1 -10.03 -23.29 -43.30
C MET A 1 -9.87 -21.97 -42.56
N GLY A 2 -10.62 -21.76 -41.47
CA GLY A 2 -10.62 -20.51 -40.71
C GLY A 2 -9.64 -20.60 -39.54
N ALA A 3 -8.71 -19.66 -39.47
CA ALA A 3 -7.69 -19.58 -38.43
C ALA A 3 -8.32 -19.24 -37.07
N LEU A 4 -8.09 -20.10 -36.08
CA LEU A 4 -8.38 -19.86 -34.67
C LEU A 4 -7.40 -18.80 -34.13
N ILE A 5 -7.77 -17.54 -34.18
CA ILE A 5 -7.10 -16.49 -33.40
C ILE A 5 -7.55 -16.69 -31.95
N VAL A 6 -6.82 -17.53 -31.23
CA VAL A 6 -7.02 -17.76 -29.79
C VAL A 6 -6.76 -16.44 -29.07
N ARG A 7 -7.80 -15.91 -28.41
CA ARG A 7 -7.77 -14.81 -27.44
C ARG A 7 -6.74 -15.08 -26.33
N ALA A 8 -5.47 -14.73 -26.54
CA ALA A 8 -4.42 -14.82 -25.51
C ALA A 8 -4.34 -13.56 -24.61
N GLU A 9 -4.87 -12.43 -25.08
CA GLU A 9 -4.80 -11.12 -24.42
C GLU A 9 -5.50 -11.02 -23.05
N PRO A 10 -6.72 -11.57 -22.81
CA PRO A 10 -7.39 -11.42 -21.52
C PRO A 10 -6.71 -12.22 -20.40
N VAL A 11 -6.06 -13.35 -20.74
CA VAL A 11 -5.39 -14.22 -19.75
C VAL A 11 -4.11 -13.56 -19.24
N LEU A 12 -3.30 -12.98 -20.13
CA LEU A 12 -2.05 -12.30 -19.76
C LEU A 12 -2.30 -11.02 -18.94
N LEU A 13 -3.33 -10.23 -19.29
CA LEU A 13 -3.72 -9.05 -18.49
C LEU A 13 -4.21 -9.44 -17.09
N SER A 14 -4.97 -10.53 -16.99
CA SER A 14 -5.49 -11.04 -15.72
C SER A 14 -4.36 -11.55 -14.82
N LEU A 15 -3.41 -12.30 -15.38
CA LEU A 15 -2.21 -12.76 -14.68
C LEU A 15 -1.35 -11.57 -14.21
N ARG A 16 -1.09 -10.59 -15.08
CA ARG A 16 -0.31 -9.40 -14.74
C ARG A 16 -0.97 -8.58 -13.63
N ALA A 17 -2.29 -8.41 -13.68
CA ALA A 17 -3.04 -7.72 -12.63
C ALA A 17 -3.01 -8.50 -11.31
N TRP A 18 -3.09 -9.82 -11.36
CA TRP A 18 -2.99 -10.68 -10.19
C TRP A 18 -1.58 -10.67 -9.57
N TRP A 19 -0.52 -10.72 -10.38
CA TRP A 19 0.87 -10.57 -9.94
C TRP A 19 1.11 -9.22 -9.26
N LYS A 20 0.63 -8.14 -9.89
CA LYS A 20 0.68 -6.79 -9.32
C LYS A 20 -0.05 -6.72 -7.97
N ARG A 21 -1.23 -7.32 -7.87
CA ARG A 21 -2.00 -7.37 -6.61
C ARG A 21 -1.24 -8.14 -5.53
N SER A 22 -0.67 -9.28 -5.87
CA SER A 22 0.08 -10.13 -4.91
C SER A 22 1.33 -9.42 -4.39
N ALA A 23 2.07 -8.72 -5.26
CA ALA A 23 3.21 -7.89 -4.86
C ALA A 23 2.79 -6.75 -3.93
N ALA A 24 1.71 -6.03 -4.27
CA ALA A 24 1.18 -4.96 -3.42
C ALA A 24 0.77 -5.46 -2.03
N ILE A 25 0.11 -6.63 -1.94
CA ILE A 25 -0.25 -7.25 -0.65
C ILE A 25 1.01 -7.55 0.17
N ARG A 26 2.04 -8.17 -0.43
CA ARG A 26 3.30 -8.47 0.27
C ARG A 26 3.98 -7.24 0.86
N HIS A 27 4.02 -6.14 0.11
CA HIS A 27 4.59 -4.89 0.60
C HIS A 27 3.76 -4.26 1.73
N LEU A 28 2.44 -4.35 1.66
CA LEU A 28 1.55 -3.86 2.72
C LEU A 28 1.63 -4.73 3.98
N ASP A 29 1.73 -6.05 3.85
CA ASP A 29 1.87 -6.97 4.99
C ASP A 29 3.23 -6.77 5.71
N ALA A 30 4.31 -6.55 4.95
CA ALA A 30 5.62 -6.21 5.51
C ALA A 30 5.56 -4.90 6.31
N LEU A 31 4.96 -3.85 5.74
CA LEU A 31 4.76 -2.57 6.42
C LEU A 31 3.87 -2.72 7.66
N ALA A 32 2.79 -3.49 7.57
CA ALA A 32 1.89 -3.75 8.70
C ALA A 32 2.61 -4.44 9.86
N THR A 33 3.53 -5.37 9.56
CA THR A 33 4.33 -6.07 10.58
C THR A 33 5.19 -5.09 11.38
N VAL A 34 5.90 -4.20 10.69
CA VAL A 34 6.74 -3.19 11.35
C VAL A 34 5.89 -2.20 12.16
N LEU A 35 4.82 -1.68 11.57
CA LEU A 35 3.92 -0.75 12.25
C LEU A 35 3.25 -1.36 13.49
N HIS A 36 2.90 -2.65 13.43
CA HIS A 36 2.37 -3.37 14.58
C HIS A 36 3.40 -3.43 15.72
N ALA A 37 4.66 -3.73 15.41
CA ALA A 37 5.75 -3.74 16.40
C ALA A 37 5.97 -2.37 17.05
N LEU A 38 5.68 -1.27 16.32
CA LEU A 38 5.71 0.10 16.82
C LEU A 38 4.44 0.50 17.61
N GLY A 39 3.48 -0.41 17.79
CA GLY A 39 2.25 -0.18 18.56
C GLY A 39 1.08 0.40 17.76
N TYR A 40 1.20 0.53 16.44
CA TYR A 40 0.08 0.97 15.60
C TYR A 40 -0.90 -0.17 15.33
N ARG A 41 -2.18 0.17 15.22
CA ARG A 41 -3.20 -0.78 14.78
C ARG A 41 -3.32 -0.77 13.25
N CYS A 42 -3.10 -1.92 12.64
CA CYS A 42 -3.15 -2.09 11.19
C CYS A 42 -4.38 -2.90 10.76
N VAL A 43 -5.13 -2.38 9.78
CA VAL A 43 -6.29 -3.05 9.19
C VAL A 43 -6.11 -3.13 7.68
N ALA A 44 -5.72 -4.31 7.20
CA ALA A 44 -5.49 -4.56 5.78
C ALA A 44 -6.80 -4.86 5.04
N ARG A 45 -6.92 -4.37 3.81
CA ARG A 45 -8.04 -4.66 2.90
C ARG A 45 -7.51 -5.11 1.55
N HIS A 46 -7.52 -6.43 1.34
CA HIS A 46 -6.94 -7.07 0.15
C HIS A 46 -7.91 -7.20 -1.03
N ARG A 47 -8.96 -6.37 -1.15
CA ARG A 47 -9.92 -6.46 -2.28
C ARG A 47 -9.29 -5.96 -3.60
N ALA A 48 -10.10 -5.46 -4.55
CA ALA A 48 -9.64 -5.06 -5.89
C ALA A 48 -8.45 -4.07 -5.88
N ARG A 49 -8.32 -3.24 -4.84
CA ARG A 49 -7.17 -2.37 -4.61
C ARG A 49 -6.65 -2.61 -3.18
N PRO A 50 -5.54 -3.36 -3.01
CA PRO A 50 -4.93 -3.57 -1.71
C PRO A 50 -4.58 -2.25 -1.03
N ARG A 51 -4.94 -2.13 0.25
CA ARG A 51 -4.66 -0.96 1.06
C ARG A 51 -4.58 -1.34 2.54
N LEU A 52 -3.89 -0.53 3.32
CA LEU A 52 -3.65 -0.72 4.74
C LEU A 52 -4.12 0.53 5.49
N ALA A 53 -5.15 0.41 6.33
CA ALA A 53 -5.47 1.46 7.27
C ALA A 53 -4.53 1.35 8.47
N VAL A 54 -3.86 2.44 8.82
CA VAL A 54 -2.97 2.55 9.97
C VAL A 54 -3.60 3.53 10.95
N ILE A 55 -3.81 3.08 12.17
CA ILE A 55 -4.54 3.80 13.20
C ILE A 55 -3.60 3.94 14.39
N ASP A 56 -3.43 5.17 14.84
CA ASP A 56 -2.80 5.43 16.13
C ASP A 56 -3.83 5.15 17.24
N PRO A 57 -3.58 4.19 18.15
CA PRO A 57 -4.54 3.82 19.17
C PRO A 57 -4.72 4.90 20.25
N HIS A 58 -3.77 5.82 20.40
CA HIS A 58 -3.76 6.83 21.45
C HIS A 58 -4.38 8.16 21.00
N ALA A 59 -4.22 8.51 19.73
CA ALA A 59 -4.65 9.80 19.22
C ALA A 59 -5.87 9.74 18.29
N HIS A 60 -6.45 8.56 18.06
CA HIS A 60 -7.59 8.34 17.15
C HIS A 60 -7.39 8.89 15.72
N VAL A 61 -6.16 9.23 15.34
CA VAL A 61 -5.78 9.62 13.98
C VAL A 61 -5.55 8.39 13.12
N ARG A 62 -5.83 8.51 11.83
CA ARG A 62 -5.64 7.42 10.87
C ARG A 62 -5.03 7.91 9.57
N THR A 63 -4.36 7.00 8.90
CA THR A 63 -3.99 7.10 7.49
C THR A 63 -4.37 5.81 6.77
N VAL A 64 -4.49 5.87 5.45
CA VAL A 64 -4.63 4.69 4.61
C VAL A 64 -3.46 4.67 3.65
N ILE A 65 -2.72 3.57 3.61
CA ILE A 65 -1.58 3.38 2.73
C ILE A 65 -1.98 2.46 1.58
N ALA A 66 -1.61 2.83 0.37
CA ALA A 66 -1.71 2.02 -0.83
C ALA A 66 -0.32 1.78 -1.42
N VAL A 67 -0.20 0.73 -2.23
CA VAL A 67 1.03 0.41 -2.96
C VAL A 67 0.75 0.46 -4.45
N HIS A 68 1.53 1.26 -5.17
CA HIS A 68 1.38 1.45 -6.61
C HIS A 68 2.69 1.08 -7.31
N ALA A 69 2.57 0.47 -8.48
CA ALA A 69 3.71 0.30 -9.38
C ALA A 69 3.93 1.61 -10.16
N ALA A 70 5.12 2.18 -10.05
CA ALA A 70 5.59 3.27 -10.88
C ALA A 70 6.18 2.72 -12.20
N PRO A 71 6.32 3.57 -13.24
CA PRO A 71 7.10 3.21 -14.44
C PRO A 71 8.50 2.73 -14.06
N GLY A 72 8.97 1.63 -14.66
CA GLY A 72 10.28 1.03 -14.33
C GLY A 72 10.24 -0.09 -13.29
N GLU A 73 9.06 -0.66 -13.01
CA GLU A 73 8.86 -1.79 -12.06
C GLU A 73 9.19 -1.49 -10.59
N ILE A 74 9.42 -0.21 -10.27
CA ILE A 74 9.61 0.26 -8.92
C ILE A 74 8.23 0.39 -8.26
N TRP A 75 8.08 -0.19 -7.07
CA TRP A 75 6.88 -0.06 -6.26
C TRP A 75 7.04 1.10 -5.29
N GLY A 76 5.95 1.80 -4.97
CA GLY A 76 5.95 2.91 -4.02
C GLY A 76 4.82 2.79 -3.01
N TYR A 77 5.09 3.20 -1.77
CA TYR A 77 4.06 3.46 -0.78
C TYR A 77 3.45 4.84 -1.01
N HIS A 78 2.13 4.90 -0.97
CA HIS A 78 1.35 6.12 -1.14
C HIS A 78 0.36 6.25 0.00
N GLU A 79 0.15 7.47 0.47
CA GLU A 79 -1.01 7.75 1.29
C GLU A 79 -2.27 7.85 0.41
N LEU A 80 -3.42 7.41 0.90
CA LEU A 80 -4.69 7.59 0.22
C LEU A 80 -5.07 9.08 0.37
N ASP A 81 -5.35 9.75 -0.75
CA ASP A 81 -5.62 11.19 -0.84
C ASP A 81 -4.38 12.11 -0.75
N HIS A 82 -3.20 11.56 -0.41
CA HIS A 82 -1.96 12.31 -0.29
C HIS A 82 -0.77 11.61 -0.96
N HIS A 83 0.27 12.38 -1.17
CA HIS A 83 1.40 12.20 -2.09
C HIS A 83 2.16 10.87 -1.90
N TYR A 84 2.96 10.50 -2.91
CA TYR A 84 3.98 9.44 -2.79
C TYR A 84 4.82 9.63 -1.53
N LEU A 85 5.04 8.55 -0.76
CA LEU A 85 5.83 8.59 0.46
C LEU A 85 7.28 8.19 0.20
N CYS A 86 7.49 6.95 -0.26
CA CYS A 86 8.81 6.35 -0.43
C CYS A 86 8.72 5.12 -1.34
N PRO A 87 9.87 4.67 -1.89
CA PRO A 87 9.90 3.43 -2.66
C PRO A 87 9.69 2.24 -1.72
N CYS A 88 9.04 1.19 -2.23
CA CYS A 88 8.97 -0.09 -1.54
C CYS A 88 10.33 -0.79 -1.58
N GLY A 89 10.64 -1.54 -0.52
CA GLY A 89 11.93 -2.20 -0.34
C GLY A 89 12.52 -1.94 1.04
N ASP A 90 12.09 -0.86 1.70
CA ASP A 90 12.40 -0.53 3.07
C ASP A 90 11.10 -0.31 3.86
N ALA A 91 10.65 -1.35 4.57
CA ALA A 91 9.44 -1.28 5.38
C ALA A 91 9.65 -0.50 6.68
N GLU A 92 10.89 -0.41 7.18
CA GLU A 92 11.23 0.29 8.41
C GLU A 92 11.20 1.80 8.19
N GLY A 93 11.93 2.29 7.18
CA GLY A 93 11.87 3.70 6.79
C GLY A 93 10.47 4.13 6.37
N ALA A 94 9.72 3.26 5.69
CA ALA A 94 8.31 3.54 5.38
C ALA A 94 7.44 3.67 6.65
N ALA A 95 7.64 2.82 7.66
CA ALA A 95 6.91 2.89 8.92
C ALA A 95 7.22 4.18 9.69
N GLU A 96 8.48 4.64 9.69
CA GLU A 96 8.89 5.91 10.30
C GLU A 96 8.21 7.10 9.64
N LEU A 97 8.15 7.14 8.30
CA LEU A 97 7.45 8.20 7.56
C LEU A 97 5.95 8.19 7.87
N VAL A 98 5.31 7.03 7.90
CA VAL A 98 3.90 6.89 8.29
C VAL A 98 3.66 7.39 9.72
N ALA A 99 4.52 7.03 10.66
CA ALA A 99 4.46 7.51 12.04
C ALA A 99 4.63 9.04 12.11
N HIS A 100 5.53 9.62 11.31
CA HIS A 100 5.72 11.06 11.21
C HIS A 100 4.47 11.77 10.70
N VAL A 101 3.84 11.25 9.62
CA VAL A 101 2.58 11.79 9.09
C VAL A 101 1.47 11.75 10.14
N LEU A 102 1.31 10.62 10.84
CA LEU A 102 0.31 10.47 11.88
C LEU A 102 0.54 11.45 13.05
N ARG A 103 1.80 11.61 13.52
CA ARG A 103 2.14 12.60 14.54
C ARG A 103 1.86 14.03 14.09
N GLY A 104 2.17 14.37 12.84
CA GLY A 104 1.86 15.69 12.28
C GLY A 104 0.36 16.01 12.37
N ARG A 105 -0.51 15.03 12.10
CA ARG A 105 -1.97 15.19 12.20
C ARG A 105 -2.46 15.42 13.62
N MET A 106 -1.83 14.81 14.62
CA MET A 106 -2.17 15.05 16.02
C MET A 106 -2.01 16.53 16.38
N PHE A 107 -0.96 17.16 15.83
CA PHE A 107 -0.63 18.57 16.11
C PHE A 107 -1.47 19.57 15.33
N THR A 108 -2.03 19.19 14.18
CA THR A 108 -2.88 20.09 13.37
C THR A 108 -4.36 20.03 13.74
N ALA A 109 -4.79 19.04 14.53
CA ALA A 109 -6.17 18.91 15.01
C ALA A 109 -6.48 19.80 16.24
N SER A 110 -5.49 20.54 16.75
CA SER A 110 -5.59 21.35 17.96
C SER A 110 -5.57 22.86 17.66
N TRP A 111 -6.51 23.38 16.86
CA TRP A 111 -6.79 24.82 16.73
C TRP A 111 -8.29 25.04 16.44
#